data_AF-A0A349IJG8-F1
#
_entry.id   AF-A0A349IJG8-F1
#
_cell.length_a   1.000
_cell.length_b   1.000
_cell.length_c   1.000
_cell.angle_alpha   90.00
_cell.angle_beta   90.00
_cell.angle_gamma   90.00
#
_symmetry.space_group_name_H-M   'P 1'
#
loop_
_entity.id
_entity.type
_entity.pdbx_description
1 polymer ?
#
loop_
_entity_poly.entity_id
_entity_poly.type
_entity_poly.pdbx_seq_one_letter_code
_entity_poly.pdbx_strand_id
1 'polypeptide(L)'
;IDKHDLGREGFLKEAWKWKEEYEDRIVNQLHKMGSSADWDRLRFTMDEGCSKAVQTVFINLYKKGYIYKGSRIINWCPVCKTSLSDAEVIHEEQNGSFWHINYPIVGEPGRFVEIATTRPETLLGDTAVAVNPEDDRYKDLIGKMLELPLTGRQIPVIADAYVDKEFGTGCVKIT
;
A
#
# COMPACT_ATOMS: atom_id res chain seq x y z
N ILE A 1 -22.23 20.58 3.79
CA ILE A 1 -22.86 19.30 4.15
C ILE A 1 -21.73 18.33 4.46
N ASP A 2 -21.68 17.76 5.66
CA ASP A 2 -20.63 16.78 5.98
C ASP A 2 -20.99 15.42 5.36
N LYS A 3 -19.99 14.72 4.80
CA LYS A 3 -20.18 13.42 4.13
C LYS A 3 -20.70 12.34 5.09
N HIS A 4 -20.32 12.41 6.36
CA HIS A 4 -20.69 11.41 7.36
C HIS A 4 -22.18 11.47 7.72
N ASP A 5 -22.79 12.65 7.62
CA ASP A 5 -24.20 12.86 7.98
C ASP A 5 -25.18 12.36 6.91
N LEU A 6 -24.72 12.18 5.66
CA LEU A 6 -25.57 11.83 4.52
C LEU A 6 -25.83 10.33 4.36
N GLY A 7 -25.00 9.48 4.98
CA GLY A 7 -24.96 8.05 4.68
C GLY A 7 -24.63 7.77 3.20
N ARG A 8 -24.68 6.49 2.81
CA ARG A 8 -24.32 6.07 1.44
C ARG A 8 -25.30 6.61 0.39
N GLU A 9 -26.59 6.50 0.65
CA GLU A 9 -27.63 6.88 -0.31
C GLU A 9 -27.68 8.40 -0.52
N GLY A 10 -27.64 9.17 0.58
CA GLY A 10 -27.60 10.63 0.52
C GLY A 10 -26.33 11.12 -0.18
N PHE A 11 -25.18 10.51 0.10
CA PHE A 11 -23.94 10.83 -0.60
C PHE A 11 -24.04 10.57 -2.11
N LEU A 12 -24.58 9.43 -2.52
CA LEU A 12 -24.75 9.12 -3.95
C LEU A 12 -25.68 10.10 -4.65
N LYS A 13 -26.77 10.52 -3.99
CA LYS A 13 -27.67 11.54 -4.54
C LYS A 13 -26.94 12.86 -4.81
N GLU A 14 -26.14 13.33 -3.85
CA GLU A 14 -25.35 14.55 -4.04
C GLU A 14 -24.24 14.38 -5.09
N ALA A 15 -23.62 13.19 -5.17
CA ALA A 15 -22.62 12.90 -6.20
C ALA A 15 -23.21 12.90 -7.62
N TRP A 16 -24.42 12.37 -7.81
CA TRP A 16 -25.13 12.43 -9.09
C TRP A 16 -25.56 13.84 -9.45
N LYS A 17 -26.06 14.61 -8.47
CA LYS A 17 -26.38 16.03 -8.67
C LYS A 17 -25.15 16.84 -9.11
N TRP A 18 -24.01 16.61 -8.45
CA TRP A 18 -22.73 17.21 -8.84
C TRP A 18 -22.32 16.79 -10.26
N LYS A 19 -22.46 15.50 -10.59
CA LYS A 19 -22.17 15.00 -11.94
C LYS A 19 -22.97 15.73 -13.00
N GLU A 20 -24.29 15.88 -12.81
CA GLU A 20 -25.18 16.57 -13.76
C GLU A 20 -24.77 18.03 -13.96
N GLU A 21 -24.55 18.77 -12.88
CA GLU A 21 -24.14 20.18 -12.93
C GLU A 21 -22.83 20.37 -13.71
N TYR A 22 -21.84 19.51 -13.45
CA TYR A 22 -20.53 19.64 -14.08
C TYR A 22 -20.48 19.04 -15.48
N GLU A 23 -21.24 17.99 -15.77
CA GLU A 23 -21.38 17.45 -17.13
C GLU A 23 -21.95 18.51 -18.07
N ASP A 24 -23.06 19.15 -17.70
CA ASP A 24 -23.66 20.23 -18.48
C ASP A 24 -22.66 21.37 -18.71
N ARG A 25 -21.91 21.75 -17.67
CA ARG A 25 -20.89 22.79 -17.78
C ARG A 25 -19.77 22.40 -18.74
N ILE A 26 -19.24 21.17 -18.63
CA ILE A 26 -18.16 20.65 -19.48
C ILE A 26 -18.62 20.56 -20.94
N VAL A 27 -19.80 20.00 -21.19
CA VAL A 27 -20.38 19.89 -22.54
C VAL A 27 -20.58 21.27 -23.16
N ASN A 28 -21.13 22.23 -22.41
CA ASN A 28 -21.30 23.60 -22.90
C ASN A 28 -19.96 24.29 -23.20
N GLN A 29 -18.91 24.01 -22.44
CA GLN A 29 -17.56 24.51 -22.74
C GLN A 29 -17.03 23.91 -24.05
N LEU A 30 -17.20 22.60 -24.26
CA LEU A 30 -16.79 21.93 -25.49
C LEU A 30 -17.54 22.48 -26.73
N HIS A 31 -18.85 22.73 -26.61
CA HIS A 31 -19.64 23.38 -27.66
C HIS A 31 -19.11 24.79 -27.98
N LYS A 32 -18.82 25.61 -26.96
CA LYS A 32 -18.27 26.96 -27.15
C LYS A 32 -16.90 26.97 -27.81
N MET A 33 -16.09 25.93 -27.61
CA MET A 33 -14.80 25.75 -28.30
C MET A 33 -14.95 25.26 -29.75
N GLY A 34 -16.18 24.98 -30.22
CA GLY A 34 -16.43 24.50 -31.58
C GLY A 34 -16.14 23.00 -31.78
N SER A 35 -16.20 22.19 -30.71
CA SER A 35 -15.99 20.74 -30.81
C SER A 35 -17.11 20.09 -31.64
N SER A 36 -16.74 19.45 -32.74
CA SER A 36 -17.63 18.75 -33.68
C SER A 36 -17.84 17.26 -33.34
N ALA A 37 -17.80 16.92 -32.05
CA ALA A 37 -18.03 15.55 -31.58
C ALA A 37 -19.47 15.07 -31.91
N ASP A 38 -19.67 13.75 -31.91
CA ASP A 38 -20.98 13.13 -32.06
C ASP A 38 -21.75 13.19 -30.73
N TRP A 39 -22.41 14.32 -30.50
CA TRP A 39 -23.14 14.62 -29.25
C TRP A 39 -24.37 13.73 -29.03
N ASP A 40 -24.96 13.19 -30.11
CA ASP A 40 -26.07 12.23 -30.03
C ASP A 40 -25.64 10.91 -29.38
N ARG A 41 -24.33 10.64 -29.34
CA ARG A 41 -23.72 9.45 -28.73
C ARG A 41 -22.91 9.77 -27.48
N LEU A 42 -23.21 10.87 -26.78
CA LEU A 42 -22.58 11.18 -25.50
C LEU A 42 -22.71 9.99 -24.53
N ARG A 43 -21.59 9.63 -23.88
CA ARG A 43 -21.50 8.52 -22.92
C ARG A 43 -20.90 8.97 -21.61
N PHE A 44 -21.32 8.30 -20.54
CA PHE A 44 -20.79 8.46 -19.20
C PHE A 44 -20.34 7.11 -18.65
N THR A 45 -19.22 7.07 -17.94
CA THR A 45 -18.60 5.81 -17.49
C THR A 45 -19.50 4.96 -16.61
N MET A 46 -20.46 5.57 -15.89
CA MET A 46 -21.47 4.87 -15.09
C MET A 46 -22.86 4.86 -15.73
N ASP A 47 -22.99 5.16 -17.02
CA ASP A 47 -24.24 4.92 -17.75
C ASP A 47 -24.54 3.41 -17.89
N GLU A 48 -25.76 3.07 -18.32
CA GLU A 48 -26.20 1.67 -18.43
C GLU A 48 -25.32 0.86 -19.40
N GLY A 49 -24.93 1.46 -20.52
CA GLY A 49 -24.13 0.80 -21.56
C GLY A 49 -22.72 0.48 -21.08
N CYS A 50 -22.02 1.49 -20.55
CA CYS A 50 -20.67 1.38 -20.00
C CYS A 50 -20.64 0.43 -18.79
N SER A 51 -21.62 0.53 -17.89
CA SER A 51 -21.73 -0.34 -16.72
C SER A 51 -21.89 -1.80 -17.11
N LYS A 52 -22.75 -2.09 -18.10
CA LYS A 52 -22.94 -3.45 -18.64
C LYS A 52 -21.68 -3.98 -19.31
N ALA A 53 -20.95 -3.14 -20.04
CA ALA A 53 -19.68 -3.51 -20.66
C ALA A 53 -18.63 -3.91 -19.62
N VAL A 54 -18.45 -3.10 -18.57
CA VAL A 54 -17.50 -3.38 -17.47
C VAL A 54 -17.86 -4.70 -16.76
N GLN A 55 -19.14 -4.89 -16.42
CA GLN A 55 -19.60 -6.15 -15.79
C GLN A 55 -19.33 -7.37 -16.69
N THR A 56 -19.59 -7.24 -17.98
CA THR A 56 -19.35 -8.33 -18.95
C THR A 56 -17.88 -8.71 -19.01
N VAL A 57 -16.99 -7.72 -19.10
CA VAL A 57 -15.53 -7.95 -19.12
C VAL A 57 -15.06 -8.58 -17.80
N PHE A 58 -15.50 -8.05 -16.66
CA PHE A 58 -15.16 -8.58 -15.35
C PHE A 58 -15.55 -10.06 -15.21
N ILE A 59 -16.80 -10.40 -15.54
CA ILE A 59 -17.31 -11.79 -15.47
C ILE A 59 -16.52 -12.70 -16.41
N ASN A 60 -16.19 -12.25 -17.61
CA ASN A 60 -15.42 -13.04 -18.57
C ASN A 60 -13.99 -13.30 -18.08
N LEU A 61 -13.31 -12.30 -17.52
CA LEU A 61 -11.96 -12.46 -16.96
C LEU A 61 -11.97 -13.35 -15.72
N TYR A 62 -13.00 -13.23 -14.87
CA TYR A 62 -13.20 -14.13 -13.73
C TYR A 62 -13.41 -15.58 -14.17
N LYS A 63 -14.30 -15.84 -15.13
CA LYS A 63 -14.54 -17.18 -15.69
C LYS A 63 -13.30 -17.81 -16.34
N LYS A 64 -12.39 -16.99 -16.87
CA LYS A 64 -11.11 -17.43 -17.44
C LYS A 64 -10.03 -17.68 -16.37
N GLY A 65 -10.30 -17.41 -15.09
CA GLY A 65 -9.35 -17.58 -14.00
C GLY A 65 -8.33 -16.44 -13.84
N TYR A 66 -8.51 -15.30 -14.53
CA TYR A 66 -7.60 -14.15 -14.42
C TYR A 66 -7.93 -13.22 -13.25
N ILE A 67 -9.11 -13.35 -12.65
CA ILE A 67 -9.52 -12.58 -11.46
C ILE A 67 -9.72 -13.55 -10.30
N TYR A 68 -9.12 -13.23 -9.15
CA TYR A 68 -9.24 -13.99 -7.92
C TYR A 68 -9.34 -13.07 -6.71
N LYS A 69 -9.72 -13.63 -5.56
CA LYS A 69 -9.72 -12.95 -4.26
C LYS A 69 -8.73 -13.65 -3.34
N GLY A 70 -7.83 -12.88 -2.75
CA GLY A 70 -6.83 -13.38 -1.80
C GLY A 70 -6.29 -12.26 -0.93
N SER A 71 -5.40 -12.62 -0.01
CA SER A 71 -4.68 -11.68 0.85
C SER A 71 -3.32 -11.37 0.25
N ARG A 72 -3.03 -10.08 0.07
CA ARG A 72 -1.72 -9.58 -0.35
C ARG A 72 -1.46 -8.23 0.31
N ILE A 73 -0.20 -7.82 0.39
CA ILE A 73 0.15 -6.45 0.77
C ILE A 73 -0.38 -5.50 -0.33
N ILE A 74 -1.02 -4.41 0.09
CA ILE A 74 -1.62 -3.41 -0.78
C ILE A 74 -1.26 -2.01 -0.28
N ASN A 75 -1.28 -1.03 -1.17
CA ASN A 75 -1.22 0.38 -0.78
C ASN A 75 -2.59 0.78 -0.21
N TRP A 76 -2.60 1.31 1.00
CA TRP A 76 -3.83 1.74 1.69
C TRP A 76 -3.76 3.23 1.99
N CYS A 77 -4.78 3.99 1.57
CA CYS A 77 -4.89 5.40 1.91
C CYS A 77 -5.76 5.59 3.17
N PRO A 78 -5.21 6.06 4.30
CA PRO A 78 -5.97 6.25 5.54
C PRO A 78 -7.01 7.38 5.45
N VAL A 79 -6.79 8.36 4.56
CA VAL A 79 -7.73 9.49 4.35
C VAL A 79 -8.93 9.04 3.54
N CYS A 80 -8.69 8.42 2.38
CA CYS A 80 -9.76 7.93 1.50
C CYS A 80 -10.43 6.64 2.01
N LYS A 81 -9.75 5.91 2.92
CA LYS A 81 -10.16 4.61 3.47
C LYS A 81 -10.41 3.56 2.38
N THR A 82 -9.48 3.48 1.43
CA THR A 82 -9.53 2.53 0.32
C THR A 82 -8.13 2.08 -0.08
N SER A 83 -8.08 0.93 -0.76
CA SER A 83 -6.88 0.45 -1.44
C SER A 83 -6.59 1.28 -2.71
N LEU A 84 -5.31 1.45 -3.03
CA LEU A 84 -4.82 2.07 -4.25
C LEU A 84 -3.98 1.07 -5.06
N SER A 85 -4.04 1.20 -6.39
CA SER A 85 -3.11 0.53 -7.30
C SER A 85 -1.73 1.19 -7.25
N ASP A 86 -0.68 0.46 -7.62
CA ASP A 86 0.68 1.02 -7.64
C ASP A 86 0.81 2.22 -8.59
N ALA A 87 0.00 2.27 -9.65
CA ALA A 87 -0.05 3.37 -10.60
C ALA A 87 -0.66 4.67 -10.02
N GLU A 88 -1.38 4.59 -8.91
CA GLU A 88 -1.99 5.74 -8.23
C GLU A 88 -1.10 6.29 -7.10
N VAL A 89 0.02 5.64 -6.79
CA VAL A 89 0.93 6.05 -5.73
C VAL A 89 2.03 6.94 -6.29
N ILE A 90 2.07 8.18 -5.81
CA ILE A 90 3.10 9.16 -6.14
C ILE A 90 4.15 9.15 -5.02
N HIS A 91 5.42 9.02 -5.40
CA HIS A 91 6.54 9.02 -4.47
C HIS A 91 7.16 10.41 -4.40
N GLU A 92 7.34 10.91 -3.18
CA GLU A 92 7.95 12.21 -2.91
C GLU A 92 9.03 12.04 -1.83
N GLU A 93 10.15 12.73 -1.98
CA GLU A 93 11.20 12.74 -0.96
C GLU A 93 10.75 13.55 0.25
N GLN A 94 10.90 12.97 1.44
CA GLN A 94 10.56 13.63 2.69
C GLN A 94 11.66 13.40 3.73
N ASN A 95 11.95 14.43 4.52
CA ASN A 95 12.85 14.31 5.66
C ASN A 95 12.19 13.43 6.73
N GLY A 96 12.94 12.44 7.20
CA GLY A 96 12.49 11.53 8.26
C GLY A 96 13.59 11.31 9.29
N SER A 97 13.26 10.53 10.30
CA SER A 97 14.22 10.07 11.30
C SER A 97 14.68 8.66 10.96
N PHE A 98 15.97 8.39 11.16
CA PHE A 98 16.56 7.06 11.04
C PHE A 98 16.91 6.55 12.43
N TRP A 99 16.23 5.50 12.86
CA TRP A 99 16.28 4.99 14.23
C TRP A 99 17.16 3.76 14.31
N HIS A 100 17.93 3.67 15.39
CA HIS A 100 18.82 2.56 15.69
C HIS A 100 18.35 1.88 16.98
N ILE A 101 18.00 0.59 16.90
CA ILE A 101 17.36 -0.15 17.99
C ILE A 101 18.09 -1.47 18.22
N ASN A 102 18.45 -1.76 19.48
CA ASN A 102 19.16 -2.98 19.84
C ASN A 102 18.20 -4.11 20.20
N TYR A 103 18.36 -5.26 19.55
CA TYR A 103 17.60 -6.48 19.80
C TYR A 103 18.52 -7.47 20.53
N PRO A 104 18.22 -7.85 21.80
CA PRO A 104 19.03 -8.82 22.54
C PRO A 104 19.05 -10.19 21.86
N ILE A 105 20.18 -10.89 21.93
CA ILE A 105 20.28 -12.28 21.45
C ILE A 105 19.86 -13.23 22.56
N VAL A 106 18.95 -14.15 22.25
CA VAL A 106 18.45 -15.15 23.20
C VAL A 106 19.61 -16.03 23.66
N GLY A 107 19.81 -16.09 24.99
CA GLY A 107 20.85 -16.93 25.59
C GLY A 107 22.26 -16.32 25.60
N GLU A 108 22.45 -15.10 25.09
CA GLU A 108 23.74 -14.38 25.11
C GLU A 108 23.59 -13.02 25.84
N PRO A 109 23.60 -13.00 27.18
CA PRO A 109 23.42 -11.76 27.95
C PRO A 109 24.44 -10.69 27.57
N GLY A 110 23.96 -9.47 27.29
CA GLY A 110 24.80 -8.34 26.92
C GLY A 110 25.22 -8.30 25.45
N ARG A 111 24.79 -9.28 24.63
CA ARG A 111 24.98 -9.25 23.17
C ARG A 111 23.68 -8.85 22.47
N PHE A 112 23.79 -7.97 21.49
CA PHE A 112 22.64 -7.41 20.76
C PHE A 112 22.96 -7.26 19.27
N VAL A 113 21.90 -7.20 18.48
CA VAL A 113 21.93 -6.82 17.07
C VAL A 113 21.32 -5.44 16.93
N GLU A 114 22.05 -4.52 16.31
CA GLU A 114 21.55 -3.17 16.03
C GLU A 114 20.76 -3.17 14.71
N ILE A 115 19.51 -2.73 14.77
CA ILE A 115 18.60 -2.63 13.64
C ILE A 115 18.37 -1.17 13.30
N ALA A 116 18.56 -0.82 12.03
CA ALA A 116 18.27 0.51 11.52
C ALA A 116 16.91 0.55 10.79
N THR A 117 16.03 1.48 11.15
CA THR A 117 14.68 1.61 10.55
C THR A 117 14.17 3.05 10.53
N THR A 118 13.41 3.41 9.51
CA THR A 118 12.65 4.67 9.46
C THR A 118 11.29 4.58 10.17
N ARG A 119 10.84 3.36 10.50
CA ARG A 119 9.50 3.05 11.02
C ARG A 119 9.56 2.30 12.35
N PRO A 120 9.97 2.94 13.46
CA PRO A 120 10.11 2.27 14.76
C PRO A 120 8.78 1.69 15.28
N GLU A 121 7.65 2.28 14.91
CA GLU A 121 6.31 1.81 15.29
C GLU A 121 5.98 0.41 14.75
N THR A 122 6.64 -0.01 13.67
CA THR A 122 6.45 -1.34 13.09
C THR A 122 7.23 -2.45 13.78
N LEU A 123 8.12 -2.12 14.74
CA LEU A 123 8.89 -3.09 15.53
C LEU A 123 8.00 -4.17 16.15
N LEU A 124 6.82 -3.80 16.67
CA LEU A 124 5.91 -4.73 17.33
C LEU A 124 5.39 -5.83 16.40
N GLY A 125 5.37 -5.56 15.09
CA GLY A 125 4.95 -6.50 14.05
C GLY A 125 6.08 -7.38 13.54
N ASP A 126 7.32 -7.19 13.98
CA ASP A 126 8.45 -7.93 13.42
C ASP A 126 8.27 -9.45 13.59
N THR A 127 8.66 -10.17 12.55
CA THR A 127 8.57 -11.63 12.45
C THR A 127 9.94 -12.27 12.28
N ALA A 128 10.93 -11.56 11.75
CA ALA A 128 12.31 -11.99 11.61
C ALA A 128 13.26 -10.79 11.44
N VAL A 129 14.56 -11.02 11.57
CA VAL A 129 15.62 -10.11 11.11
C VAL A 129 16.38 -10.81 9.99
N ALA A 130 16.49 -10.17 8.83
CA ALA A 130 17.28 -10.64 7.72
C ALA A 130 18.68 -10.00 7.72
N VAL A 131 19.69 -10.84 7.50
CA VAL A 131 21.09 -10.42 7.31
C VAL A 131 21.62 -11.01 6.01
N ASN A 132 22.55 -10.32 5.36
CA ASN A 132 23.17 -10.84 4.16
C ASN A 132 24.12 -12.01 4.53
N PRO A 133 24.01 -13.20 3.89
CA PRO A 133 24.87 -14.34 4.19
C PRO A 133 26.35 -14.10 3.91
N GLU A 134 26.70 -13.12 3.07
CA GLU A 134 28.09 -12.74 2.79
C GLU A 134 28.64 -11.71 3.78
N ASP A 135 27.82 -11.19 4.69
CA ASP A 135 28.26 -10.22 5.69
C ASP A 135 28.94 -10.91 6.87
N ASP A 136 30.28 -10.88 6.87
CA ASP A 136 31.11 -11.48 7.92
C ASP A 136 30.78 -11.00 9.34
N ARG A 137 30.18 -9.81 9.49
CA ARG A 137 29.79 -9.24 10.79
C ARG A 137 28.66 -10.03 11.47
N TYR A 138 27.80 -10.69 10.68
CA TYR A 138 26.55 -11.28 11.16
C TYR A 138 26.39 -12.77 10.80
N LYS A 139 27.37 -13.39 10.14
CA LYS A 139 27.34 -14.82 9.76
C LYS A 139 27.04 -15.76 10.93
N ASP A 140 27.60 -15.47 12.11
CA ASP A 140 27.40 -16.31 13.30
C ASP A 140 26.01 -16.15 13.94
N LEU A 141 25.23 -15.15 13.50
CA LEU A 141 23.88 -14.89 14.01
C LEU A 141 22.81 -15.64 13.22
N ILE A 142 23.09 -16.07 11.99
CA ILE A 142 22.12 -16.77 11.14
C ILE A 142 21.62 -18.03 11.86
N GLY A 143 20.31 -18.14 12.03
CA GLY A 143 19.66 -19.23 12.76
C GLY A 143 19.54 -19.03 14.27
N LYS A 144 20.13 -17.97 14.85
CA LYS A 144 19.89 -17.59 16.25
C LYS A 144 18.53 -16.91 16.40
N MET A 145 18.07 -16.85 17.65
CA MET A 145 16.84 -16.16 18.03
C MET A 145 17.20 -14.83 18.72
N LEU A 146 16.43 -13.78 18.41
CA LEU A 146 16.48 -12.48 19.06
C LEU A 146 15.26 -12.30 19.94
N GLU A 147 15.40 -11.60 21.06
CA GLU A 147 14.27 -11.12 21.84
C GLU A 147 13.74 -9.83 21.21
N LEU A 148 12.47 -9.85 20.79
CA LEU A 148 11.81 -8.68 20.25
C LEU A 148 11.49 -7.71 21.41
N PRO A 149 12.09 -6.50 21.45
CA PRO A 149 11.91 -5.59 22.57
C PRO A 149 10.43 -5.32 22.86
N LEU A 150 10.08 -5.17 24.13
CA LEU A 150 8.73 -4.81 24.61
C LEU A 150 7.61 -5.85 24.41
N THR A 151 7.88 -6.99 23.75
CA THR A 151 6.82 -7.98 23.42
C THR A 151 6.98 -9.34 24.11
N GLY A 152 8.19 -9.66 24.59
CA GLY A 152 8.53 -10.99 25.11
C GLY A 152 8.54 -12.10 24.04
N ARG A 153 8.37 -11.74 22.76
CA ARG A 153 8.45 -12.68 21.63
C ARG A 153 9.90 -12.91 21.25
N GLN A 154 10.19 -14.08 20.70
CA GLN A 154 11.48 -14.37 20.06
C GLN A 154 11.28 -14.45 18.55
N ILE A 155 12.22 -13.86 17.79
CA ILE A 155 12.20 -13.86 16.33
C ILE A 155 13.51 -14.41 15.77
N PRO A 156 13.50 -15.17 14.67
CA PRO A 156 14.72 -15.72 14.08
C PRO A 156 15.52 -14.68 13.31
N VAL A 157 16.83 -14.89 13.25
CA VAL A 157 17.71 -14.27 12.25
C VAL A 157 17.79 -15.18 11.04
N ILE A 158 17.42 -14.66 9.87
CA ILE A 158 17.44 -15.40 8.60
C ILE A 158 18.48 -14.82 7.65
N ALA A 159 18.98 -15.64 6.73
CA ALA A 159 19.86 -15.20 5.66
C ALA A 159 19.04 -14.78 4.45
N ASP A 160 19.26 -13.56 3.96
CA ASP A 160 18.67 -13.05 2.71
C ASP A 160 19.71 -12.25 1.93
N ALA A 161 20.02 -12.69 0.70
CA ALA A 161 20.98 -12.04 -0.17
C ALA A 161 20.50 -10.68 -0.72
N TYR A 162 19.20 -10.37 -0.61
CA TYR A 162 18.64 -9.09 -1.00
C TYR A 162 19.01 -7.95 -0.03
N VAL A 163 19.44 -8.29 1.19
CA VAL A 163 19.85 -7.29 2.18
C VAL A 163 21.12 -6.59 1.73
N ASP A 164 21.06 -5.26 1.62
CA ASP A 164 22.22 -4.43 1.35
C ASP A 164 23.09 -4.30 2.62
N LYS A 165 24.37 -4.69 2.49
CA LYS A 165 25.37 -4.68 3.56
C LYS A 165 25.81 -3.26 3.94
N GLU A 166 25.70 -2.32 3.00
CA GLU A 166 26.16 -0.93 3.17
C GLU A 166 25.05 -0.01 3.69
N PHE A 167 23.79 -0.41 3.60
CA PHE A 167 22.66 0.40 4.05
C PHE A 167 22.38 0.23 5.55
N GLY A 168 22.46 1.33 6.30
CA GLY A 168 22.20 1.34 7.74
C GLY A 168 23.16 0.44 8.50
N THR A 169 22.63 -0.59 9.18
CA THR A 169 23.43 -1.57 9.91
C THR A 169 23.74 -2.83 9.10
N GLY A 170 23.18 -3.01 7.89
CA GLY A 170 23.26 -4.27 7.15
C GLY A 170 22.31 -5.37 7.67
N CYS A 171 21.41 -5.01 8.59
CA CYS A 171 20.33 -5.85 9.11
C CYS A 171 18.98 -5.23 8.74
N VAL A 172 18.06 -6.03 8.19
CA VAL A 172 16.71 -5.57 7.82
C VAL A 172 15.68 -6.31 8.67
N LYS A 173 14.85 -5.56 9.39
CA LYS A 173 13.69 -6.16 10.08
C LYS A 173 12.58 -6.51 9.07
N ILE A 174 11.96 -7.68 9.26
CA ILE A 174 10.83 -8.15 8.45
C ILE A 174 9.56 -8.01 9.28
N THR A 175 8.62 -7.20 8.81
CA THR A 175 7.33 -6.91 9.46
C THR A 175 6.16 -7.44 8.64
#